data_AF-A0AAU2XTX1-F1
#
_entry.id   AF-A0AAU2XTX1-F1
#
_cell.length_a   1.000
_cell.length_b   1.000
_cell.length_c   1.000
_cell.angle_alpha   90.00
_cell.angle_beta   90.00
_cell.angle_gamma   90.00
#
_symmetry.space_group_name_H-M   'P 1'
#
loop_
_entity.id
_entity.type
_entity.pdbx_description
1 polymer ?
#
loop_
_entity_poly.entity_id
_entity_poly.type
_entity_poly.pdbx_seq_one_letter_code
_entity_poly.pdbx_strand_id
1 'polypeptide(L)'
;MTALRPERESGTSYGQESYEGYEASGAYEASGAAGAFEEWSGESAGQHGGYAAPVEEPYVPPVQEPYAPLAEEQYLPPVDEETVALRIPEPPPGGSISPSAASTAASATGTTQGGRAARRKAAKRRHGRHGGARTISESAEAAEETSGDAAAAPLSRVEARRRARARKASPGVVASRAIGEVFITTGVLMLLFVTYQLWWTNVRAHAAADKETSTLQNDWASGKRAPGEFEPGQGFAILHIPKLDVVVPIAEGVSNKKVLDKGMVGHYSEGKLKTAMPSAKTGNFALAGHRNTHGEPFRYINKLTKGDEVVVETQDKYFVYKMTSMLPVTSPSNTSVIGPVPPQSGFTGPGRYITLTTCTPEFTSKYRLIVWGKMVEERPRSKGKPDALVE
;
A
#
# COMPACT_ATOMS: atom_id res chain seq x y z
N MET A 1 -25.60 23.11 -70.46
CA MET A 1 -26.94 22.69 -70.00
C MET A 1 -26.72 21.86 -68.73
N THR A 2 -26.74 22.51 -67.56
CA THR A 2 -27.84 22.41 -66.57
C THR A 2 -27.71 21.10 -65.77
N ALA A 3 -26.99 21.09 -64.64
CA ALA A 3 -27.51 21.27 -63.27
C ALA A 3 -28.58 20.24 -62.87
N LEU A 4 -28.40 19.58 -61.71
CA LEU A 4 -29.29 19.76 -60.56
C LEU A 4 -28.93 18.85 -59.37
N ARG A 5 -28.88 19.52 -58.22
CA ARG A 5 -28.97 19.05 -56.83
C ARG A 5 -30.42 18.63 -56.51
N PRO A 6 -30.66 17.84 -55.44
CA PRO A 6 -31.91 17.94 -54.69
C PRO A 6 -31.72 18.52 -53.28
N GLU A 7 -32.57 19.50 -52.99
CA GLU A 7 -33.06 20.01 -51.69
C GLU A 7 -33.72 18.86 -50.88
N ARG A 8 -33.55 18.72 -49.56
CA ARG A 8 -34.19 19.42 -48.40
C ARG A 8 -35.66 19.02 -48.13
N GLU A 9 -35.89 18.37 -46.98
CA GLU A 9 -37.05 18.50 -46.05
C GLU A 9 -36.51 18.05 -44.67
N SER A 10 -36.51 18.74 -43.51
CA SER A 10 -37.40 19.66 -42.77
C SER A 10 -38.47 19.00 -41.89
N GLY A 11 -38.37 19.26 -40.57
CA GLY A 11 -39.41 19.15 -39.53
C GLY A 11 -39.01 18.20 -38.40
N THR A 12 -39.10 18.48 -37.10
CA THR A 12 -39.65 19.56 -36.25
C THR A 12 -39.19 19.21 -34.81
N SER A 13 -38.49 20.09 -34.07
CA SER A 13 -38.99 21.01 -33.04
C SER A 13 -39.69 20.39 -31.80
N TYR A 14 -39.08 20.57 -30.62
CA TYR A 14 -39.64 20.96 -29.29
C TYR A 14 -38.43 21.23 -28.36
N GLY A 15 -38.07 22.49 -28.02
CA GLY A 15 -38.61 23.30 -26.89
C GLY A 15 -37.70 23.07 -25.65
N GLN A 16 -36.72 23.92 -25.31
CA GLN A 16 -36.71 25.30 -24.78
C GLN A 16 -37.19 25.42 -23.32
N GLU A 17 -36.28 25.82 -22.42
CA GLU A 17 -36.42 26.72 -21.25
C GLU A 17 -35.01 26.85 -20.61
N SER A 18 -34.19 27.88 -20.88
CA SER A 18 -34.15 29.25 -20.33
C SER A 18 -33.92 29.38 -18.82
N TYR A 19 -32.77 29.94 -18.44
CA TYR A 19 -32.68 30.89 -17.33
C TYR A 19 -31.64 31.98 -17.65
N GLU A 20 -32.08 33.23 -17.48
CA GLU A 20 -31.41 34.53 -17.62
C GLU A 20 -30.12 34.61 -16.76
N GLY A 21 -29.09 35.41 -17.04
CA GLY A 21 -29.03 36.70 -17.71
C GLY A 21 -28.79 37.82 -16.67
N TYR A 22 -27.56 38.29 -16.52
CA TYR A 22 -27.28 39.69 -16.17
C TYR A 22 -25.93 40.14 -16.76
N GLU A 23 -26.01 41.20 -17.55
CA GLU A 23 -24.93 41.93 -18.23
C GLU A 23 -24.28 42.99 -17.33
N ALA A 24 -23.09 43.44 -17.70
CA ALA A 24 -22.68 44.85 -17.87
C ALA A 24 -21.17 44.88 -18.20
N SER A 25 -20.76 45.10 -19.47
CA SER A 25 -20.37 46.39 -20.10
C SER A 25 -19.03 46.95 -19.59
N GLY A 26 -18.14 47.57 -20.37
CA GLY A 26 -18.08 47.91 -21.80
C GLY A 26 -16.61 47.90 -22.26
N ALA A 27 -16.33 47.65 -23.54
CA ALA A 27 -16.27 48.64 -24.62
C ALA A 27 -14.85 49.19 -24.85
N TYR A 28 -14.33 48.70 -25.97
CA TYR A 28 -13.17 49.04 -26.76
C TYR A 28 -13.15 50.51 -27.20
N GLU A 29 -11.98 51.06 -27.50
CA GLU A 29 -11.76 51.77 -28.76
C GLU A 29 -10.28 51.85 -29.12
N ALA A 30 -10.04 51.72 -30.42
CA ALA A 30 -8.74 51.72 -31.09
C ALA A 30 -8.56 53.04 -31.86
N SER A 31 -7.33 53.49 -32.02
CA SER A 31 -6.84 54.09 -33.28
C SER A 31 -5.35 54.41 -33.17
N GLY A 32 -4.61 54.05 -34.22
CA GLY A 32 -3.24 54.50 -34.42
C GLY A 32 -3.19 55.71 -35.35
N ALA A 33 -2.06 56.42 -35.33
CA ALA A 33 -1.55 57.19 -36.46
C ALA A 33 -0.08 57.56 -36.21
N ALA A 34 0.65 57.64 -37.32
CA ALA A 34 2.08 57.77 -37.47
C ALA A 34 2.62 59.20 -37.27
N GLY A 35 3.96 59.33 -37.22
CA GLY A 35 4.63 60.47 -37.85
C GLY A 35 5.76 61.16 -37.08
N ALA A 36 6.99 60.91 -37.56
CA ALA A 36 8.07 61.88 -37.83
C ALA A 36 8.70 62.75 -36.71
N PHE A 37 9.96 62.41 -36.42
CA PHE A 37 11.19 63.22 -36.54
C PHE A 37 11.06 64.76 -36.54
N GLU A 38 11.70 65.42 -35.56
CA GLU A 38 12.54 66.59 -35.84
C GLU A 38 13.54 66.86 -34.72
N GLU A 39 14.77 67.09 -35.17
CA GLU A 39 16.00 67.39 -34.45
C GLU A 39 16.09 68.91 -34.24
N TRP A 40 16.31 69.39 -33.01
CA TRP A 40 16.91 70.72 -32.84
C TRP A 40 17.77 70.87 -31.59
N SER A 41 18.94 71.44 -31.86
CA SER A 41 20.08 71.82 -31.05
C SER A 41 19.81 72.90 -30.00
N GLY A 42 20.67 72.96 -28.97
CA GLY A 42 21.09 74.25 -28.40
C GLY A 42 21.20 74.33 -26.88
N GLU A 43 22.45 74.24 -26.41
CA GLU A 43 23.10 75.16 -25.46
C GLU A 43 22.59 75.35 -24.00
N SER A 44 23.47 74.93 -23.07
CA SER A 44 23.89 75.60 -21.81
C SER A 44 22.84 76.12 -20.80
N ALA A 45 22.84 75.56 -19.59
CA ALA A 45 23.43 76.19 -18.39
C ALA A 45 22.91 75.53 -17.09
N GLY A 46 23.85 75.19 -16.19
CA GLY A 46 23.67 75.21 -14.74
C GLY A 46 22.87 74.08 -14.08
N GLN A 47 23.54 73.19 -13.35
CA GLN A 47 23.68 73.27 -11.89
C GLN A 47 24.24 71.98 -11.30
N HIS A 48 25.22 72.16 -10.42
CA HIS A 48 25.85 71.12 -9.62
C HIS A 48 24.83 70.44 -8.69
N GLY A 49 24.79 69.12 -8.73
CA GLY A 49 24.15 68.27 -7.73
C GLY A 49 24.85 66.92 -7.71
N GLY A 50 25.70 66.69 -6.71
CA GLY A 50 26.48 65.47 -6.56
C GLY A 50 25.63 64.29 -6.12
N TYR A 51 25.90 63.12 -6.72
CA TYR A 51 25.47 61.83 -6.20
C TYR A 51 26.71 60.91 -6.21
N ALA A 52 27.09 60.45 -5.01
CA ALA A 52 28.23 59.60 -4.78
C ALA A 52 27.99 58.18 -5.34
N ALA A 53 29.05 57.60 -5.92
CA ALA A 53 29.09 56.19 -6.30
C ALA A 53 29.13 55.28 -5.05
N PRO A 54 28.50 54.09 -5.06
CA PRO A 54 28.59 53.16 -3.94
C PRO A 54 29.94 52.45 -3.91
N VAL A 55 30.44 52.25 -2.68
CA VAL A 55 31.72 51.64 -2.34
C VAL A 55 31.60 50.11 -2.41
N GLU A 56 32.52 49.44 -3.10
CA GLU A 56 32.63 47.96 -3.10
C GLU A 56 33.21 47.48 -1.76
N GLU A 57 32.50 46.63 -1.03
CA GLU A 57 33.04 45.87 0.10
C GLU A 57 33.71 44.56 -0.39
N PRO A 58 34.90 44.19 0.12
CA PRO A 58 35.58 42.97 -0.29
C PRO A 58 34.97 41.72 0.35
N TYR A 59 34.71 40.72 -0.49
CA TYR A 59 34.22 39.39 -0.12
C TYR A 59 35.26 38.59 0.69
N VAL A 60 34.85 38.07 1.85
CA VAL A 60 35.65 37.15 2.69
C VAL A 60 35.06 35.74 2.59
N PRO A 61 35.81 34.72 2.12
CA PRO A 61 35.31 33.35 2.07
C PRO A 61 35.29 32.69 3.47
N PRO A 62 34.34 31.77 3.75
CA PRO A 62 34.28 31.11 5.05
C PRO A 62 35.40 30.07 5.23
N VAL A 63 35.94 30.04 6.46
CA VAL A 63 36.99 29.12 6.92
C VAL A 63 36.44 27.69 7.01
N GLN A 64 37.15 26.71 6.44
CA GLN A 64 36.83 25.29 6.55
C GLN A 64 37.30 24.74 7.91
N GLU A 65 36.38 24.24 8.74
CA GLU A 65 36.76 23.41 9.89
C GLU A 65 37.15 21.99 9.43
N PRO A 66 38.20 21.38 10.02
CA PRO A 66 38.62 20.04 9.66
C PRO A 66 37.63 18.98 10.18
N TYR A 67 37.17 18.12 9.27
CA TYR A 67 36.29 16.99 9.54
C TYR A 67 36.97 15.96 10.45
N ALA A 68 36.40 15.70 11.62
CA ALA A 68 36.75 14.54 12.44
C ALA A 68 36.07 13.27 11.85
N PRO A 69 36.75 12.11 11.80
CA PRO A 69 36.14 10.90 11.26
C PRO A 69 35.11 10.33 12.25
N LEU A 70 33.87 10.17 11.79
CA LEU A 70 32.81 9.45 12.53
C LEU A 70 33.15 7.96 12.57
N ALA A 71 33.13 7.39 13.77
CA ALA A 71 33.30 5.96 14.00
C ALA A 71 32.18 5.15 13.33
N GLU A 72 32.53 3.99 12.77
CA GLU A 72 31.58 3.01 12.23
C GLU A 72 30.67 2.47 13.34
N GLU A 73 29.48 3.04 13.49
CA GLU A 73 28.42 2.41 14.29
C GLU A 73 27.85 1.22 13.49
N GLN A 74 28.16 0.02 13.96
CA GLN A 74 27.55 -1.22 13.50
C GLN A 74 26.02 -1.13 13.66
N TYR A 75 25.30 -1.18 12.55
CA TYR A 75 23.85 -1.17 12.55
C TYR A 75 23.30 -2.49 13.13
N LEU A 76 22.64 -2.39 14.29
CA LEU A 76 21.79 -3.45 14.84
C LEU A 76 20.32 -3.12 14.48
N PRO A 77 19.55 -4.07 13.92
CA PRO A 77 18.13 -3.86 13.65
C PRO A 77 17.35 -3.64 14.96
N PRO A 78 16.26 -2.85 14.95
CA PRO A 78 15.45 -2.63 16.14
C PRO A 78 14.80 -3.94 16.60
N VAL A 79 14.84 -4.18 17.90
CA VAL A 79 14.28 -5.37 18.53
C VAL A 79 12.76 -5.34 18.44
N ASP A 80 12.20 -6.27 17.68
CA ASP A 80 10.78 -6.53 17.58
C ASP A 80 10.24 -7.06 18.92
N GLU A 81 9.46 -6.23 19.62
CA GLU A 81 8.84 -6.56 20.93
C GLU A 81 7.82 -7.73 20.87
N GLU A 82 7.57 -8.29 19.68
CA GLU A 82 6.59 -9.36 19.49
C GLU A 82 7.16 -10.78 19.70
N THR A 83 8.46 -10.93 20.04
CA THR A 83 9.11 -12.24 20.27
C THR A 83 9.55 -12.52 21.72
N VAL A 84 9.16 -11.68 22.68
CA VAL A 84 9.61 -11.78 24.09
C VAL A 84 8.97 -12.96 24.86
N ALA A 85 7.92 -13.61 24.33
CA ALA A 85 7.19 -14.65 25.08
C ALA A 85 7.79 -16.07 25.03
N LEU A 86 8.91 -16.31 24.35
CA LEU A 86 9.54 -17.65 24.30
C LEU A 86 11.08 -17.57 24.38
N ARG A 87 11.62 -17.16 25.54
CA ARG A 87 13.01 -17.48 25.91
C ARG A 87 13.04 -18.09 27.30
N ILE A 88 13.39 -19.37 27.36
CA ILE A 88 13.86 -20.04 28.58
C ILE A 88 15.29 -19.52 28.82
N PRO A 89 15.64 -19.01 30.01
CA PRO A 89 17.00 -18.51 30.24
C PRO A 89 18.02 -19.65 30.24
N GLU A 90 19.13 -19.46 29.52
CA GLU A 90 20.32 -20.32 29.58
C GLU A 90 21.08 -20.12 30.91
N PRO A 91 21.73 -21.18 31.44
CA PRO A 91 22.56 -21.07 32.63
C PRO A 91 23.89 -20.37 32.31
N PRO A 92 24.47 -19.58 33.24
CA PRO A 92 25.70 -18.84 32.98
C PRO A 92 26.94 -19.75 32.88
N PRO A 93 27.97 -19.34 32.10
CA PRO A 93 29.18 -20.13 31.88
C PRO A 93 30.17 -20.03 33.06
N GLY A 94 30.90 -21.12 33.28
CA GLY A 94 31.64 -21.39 34.52
C GLY A 94 32.96 -20.65 34.75
N GLY A 95 33.45 -20.79 35.98
CA GLY A 95 34.80 -20.44 36.42
C GLY A 95 35.31 -21.49 37.41
N SER A 96 36.46 -22.08 37.09
CA SER A 96 37.13 -23.21 37.74
C SER A 96 37.77 -22.87 39.09
N ILE A 97 37.53 -23.68 40.14
CA ILE A 97 38.51 -23.88 41.23
C ILE A 97 38.32 -25.29 41.86
N SER A 98 39.42 -26.03 41.97
CA SER A 98 39.66 -27.21 42.83
C SER A 98 41.08 -27.06 43.38
N PRO A 99 41.52 -27.71 44.48
CA PRO A 99 40.83 -28.67 45.36
C PRO A 99 41.01 -28.40 46.88
N SER A 100 40.44 -29.32 47.69
CA SER A 100 40.96 -29.83 48.98
C SER A 100 40.41 -29.34 50.33
N ALA A 101 40.29 -30.37 51.19
CA ALA A 101 40.30 -30.43 52.65
C ALA A 101 39.03 -29.94 53.36
N ALA A 102 38.23 -30.89 53.87
CA ALA A 102 38.24 -31.30 55.28
C ALA A 102 37.36 -30.35 56.12
N SER A 103 36.39 -30.77 56.92
CA SER A 103 36.32 -31.94 57.77
C SER A 103 34.93 -31.97 58.43
N THR A 104 34.56 -33.14 58.96
CA THR A 104 33.72 -33.36 60.16
C THR A 104 32.24 -32.94 60.08
N ALA A 105 31.25 -33.71 60.52
CA ALA A 105 31.14 -34.95 61.26
C ALA A 105 29.74 -35.52 60.93
N ALA A 106 29.62 -36.79 60.54
CA ALA A 106 29.33 -37.92 61.42
C ALA A 106 28.12 -37.72 62.35
N SER A 107 27.01 -38.36 62.00
CA SER A 107 26.42 -39.51 62.73
C SER A 107 24.99 -39.71 62.22
N ALA A 108 24.70 -40.82 61.55
CA ALA A 108 24.33 -42.11 62.17
C ALA A 108 22.97 -41.96 62.88
N THR A 109 21.92 -42.72 62.62
CA THR A 109 21.72 -44.13 62.26
C THR A 109 20.29 -44.23 61.70
N GLY A 110 19.93 -45.09 60.76
CA GLY A 110 19.94 -46.54 60.94
C GLY A 110 18.69 -47.08 60.24
N THR A 111 18.94 -48.03 59.35
CA THR A 111 18.05 -48.74 58.44
C THR A 111 17.02 -49.64 59.13
N THR A 112 15.85 -49.83 58.52
CA THR A 112 15.25 -51.14 58.12
C THR A 112 13.88 -50.88 57.46
N GLN A 113 13.72 -51.20 56.18
CA GLN A 113 13.19 -52.48 55.66
C GLN A 113 11.69 -52.66 55.92
N GLY A 114 10.85 -52.50 54.89
CA GLY A 114 9.42 -52.77 55.01
C GLY A 114 8.57 -52.49 53.77
N GLY A 115 8.48 -53.48 52.87
CA GLY A 115 7.21 -54.01 52.35
C GLY A 115 6.25 -53.11 51.52
N ARG A 116 5.88 -53.63 50.34
CA ARG A 116 4.93 -53.11 49.34
C ARG A 116 3.45 -53.02 49.80
N ALA A 117 3.16 -52.63 51.03
CA ALA A 117 1.79 -52.51 51.54
C ALA A 117 1.40 -51.10 52.02
N ALA A 118 2.37 -50.17 52.19
CA ALA A 118 2.09 -48.82 52.70
C ALA A 118 1.79 -47.76 51.61
N ARG A 119 1.91 -48.08 50.31
CA ARG A 119 1.77 -47.11 49.21
C ARG A 119 0.36 -46.95 48.64
N ARG A 120 -0.69 -47.39 49.36
CA ARG A 120 -2.08 -47.38 48.88
C ARG A 120 -3.09 -46.60 49.73
N LYS A 121 -2.63 -45.76 50.67
CA LYS A 121 -3.52 -44.98 51.55
C LYS A 121 -3.03 -43.55 51.82
N ALA A 122 -2.72 -42.79 50.77
CA ALA A 122 -2.42 -41.36 50.91
C ALA A 122 -2.74 -40.52 49.65
N ALA A 123 -3.79 -40.88 48.89
CA ALA A 123 -4.24 -40.09 47.74
C ALA A 123 -5.77 -40.06 47.65
N LYS A 124 -6.45 -39.71 48.75
CA LYS A 124 -7.87 -39.36 48.69
C LYS A 124 -8.20 -38.39 49.82
N ARG A 125 -7.87 -37.11 49.59
CA ARG A 125 -8.54 -35.90 50.13
C ARG A 125 -7.61 -34.69 49.95
N ARG A 126 -7.74 -33.99 48.82
CA ARG A 126 -7.76 -32.52 48.74
C ARG A 126 -7.83 -32.08 47.27
N HIS A 127 -8.54 -30.96 47.07
CA HIS A 127 -8.82 -30.24 45.83
C HIS A 127 -9.94 -30.86 44.97
N GLY A 128 -11.09 -30.21 44.74
CA GLY A 128 -11.38 -28.77 44.80
C GLY A 128 -11.38 -28.19 43.38
N ARG A 129 -12.48 -28.45 42.67
CA ARG A 129 -13.20 -27.57 41.73
C ARG A 129 -12.41 -26.46 41.01
N HIS A 130 -12.16 -26.63 39.70
CA HIS A 130 -12.25 -25.56 38.69
C HIS A 130 -12.28 -26.12 37.25
N GLY A 131 -13.21 -25.61 36.42
CA GLY A 131 -13.25 -25.68 34.92
C GLY A 131 -13.35 -27.08 34.29
N GLY A 132 -14.25 -27.44 33.40
CA GLY A 132 -14.85 -26.71 32.29
C GLY A 132 -14.66 -27.57 31.03
N ALA A 133 -15.77 -28.06 30.46
CA ALA A 133 -16.03 -28.45 29.05
C ALA A 133 -14.87 -29.10 28.23
N ARG A 134 -15.02 -30.20 27.48
CA ARG A 134 -16.16 -30.76 26.72
C ARG A 134 -15.66 -32.04 26.00
N THR A 135 -16.53 -33.07 25.87
CA THR A 135 -16.70 -34.00 24.70
C THR A 135 -15.51 -34.84 24.21
N ILE A 136 -15.55 -36.12 23.80
CA ILE A 136 -16.52 -37.19 23.47
C ILE A 136 -15.71 -38.49 23.39
N SER A 137 -16.31 -39.64 23.71
CA SER A 137 -15.95 -41.05 23.40
C SER A 137 -16.31 -41.90 24.64
N GLU A 138 -16.85 -43.11 24.64
CA GLU A 138 -17.39 -44.07 23.68
C GLU A 138 -18.08 -45.13 24.55
N SER A 139 -19.12 -45.75 24.00
CA SER A 139 -19.65 -47.10 24.26
C SER A 139 -18.77 -48.12 25.03
N ALA A 140 -19.37 -48.77 26.04
CA ALA A 140 -19.49 -50.24 26.29
C ALA A 140 -19.61 -50.50 27.81
N GLU A 141 -20.81 -50.75 28.33
CA GLU A 141 -21.36 -52.09 28.68
C GLU A 141 -20.60 -52.85 29.78
N ALA A 142 -21.25 -53.01 30.95
CA ALA A 142 -21.63 -54.29 31.57
C ALA A 142 -21.81 -54.20 33.11
N ALA A 143 -22.65 -55.11 33.63
CA ALA A 143 -23.04 -55.38 35.02
C ALA A 143 -24.21 -54.52 35.55
N GLU A 144 -25.46 -54.96 35.37
CA GLU A 144 -26.19 -55.86 36.28
C GLU A 144 -26.11 -55.44 37.76
N GLU A 145 -27.20 -54.88 38.28
CA GLU A 145 -27.91 -55.45 39.43
C GLU A 145 -29.28 -54.77 39.58
N THR A 146 -30.31 -55.56 39.29
CA THR A 146 -31.54 -55.69 40.08
C THR A 146 -31.88 -54.58 41.08
N SER A 147 -32.89 -53.78 40.75
CA SER A 147 -33.92 -53.42 41.72
C SER A 147 -35.17 -52.91 41.01
N GLY A 148 -36.22 -53.73 41.06
CA GLY A 148 -37.60 -53.28 41.06
C GLY A 148 -38.06 -52.56 39.79
N ASP A 149 -38.72 -53.32 38.92
CA ASP A 149 -39.87 -52.82 38.17
C ASP A 149 -40.96 -52.38 39.15
N ALA A 150 -40.70 -51.27 39.86
CA ALA A 150 -41.73 -50.50 40.51
C ALA A 150 -42.33 -49.67 39.39
N ALA A 151 -43.33 -50.24 38.73
CA ALA A 151 -44.31 -49.56 37.90
C ALA A 151 -44.42 -48.11 38.37
N ALA A 152 -43.76 -47.20 37.64
CA ALA A 152 -43.84 -45.79 37.94
C ALA A 152 -45.31 -45.44 37.82
N ALA A 153 -45.96 -45.21 38.96
CA ALA A 153 -47.37 -44.89 39.07
C ALA A 153 -47.72 -43.89 37.96
N PRO A 154 -48.85 -44.06 37.24
CA PRO A 154 -49.18 -43.19 36.13
C PRO A 154 -49.15 -41.76 36.67
N LEU A 155 -48.12 -41.01 36.28
CA LEU A 155 -47.91 -39.66 36.78
C LEU A 155 -49.21 -38.94 36.53
N SER A 156 -49.76 -38.34 37.59
CA SER A 156 -51.03 -37.65 37.47
C SER A 156 -50.93 -36.68 36.28
N ARG A 157 -52.03 -36.49 35.54
CA ARG A 157 -52.09 -35.55 34.42
C ARG A 157 -51.49 -34.17 34.78
N VAL A 158 -51.51 -33.85 36.07
CA VAL A 158 -50.93 -32.66 36.68
C VAL A 158 -49.40 -32.72 36.77
N GLU A 159 -48.80 -33.82 37.22
CA GLU A 159 -47.34 -33.99 37.32
C GLU A 159 -46.67 -34.12 35.95
N ALA A 160 -47.30 -34.82 35.00
CA ALA A 160 -46.87 -34.85 33.60
C ALA A 160 -46.91 -33.43 32.98
N ARG A 161 -47.96 -32.65 33.27
CA ARG A 161 -48.06 -31.23 32.87
C ARG A 161 -47.01 -30.34 33.56
N ARG A 162 -46.67 -30.62 34.83
CA ARG A 162 -45.68 -29.84 35.60
C ARG A 162 -44.27 -30.08 35.07
N ARG A 163 -43.92 -31.34 34.77
CA ARG A 163 -42.64 -31.69 34.12
C ARG A 163 -42.57 -31.17 32.67
N ALA A 164 -43.67 -31.16 31.93
CA ALA A 164 -43.72 -30.53 30.60
C ALA A 164 -43.53 -29.00 30.64
N ARG A 165 -44.01 -28.34 31.71
CA ARG A 165 -43.75 -26.90 31.94
C ARG A 165 -42.31 -26.62 32.36
N ALA A 166 -41.69 -27.50 33.15
CA ALA A 166 -40.29 -27.36 33.57
C ALA A 166 -39.26 -27.66 32.46
N ARG A 167 -39.67 -28.32 31.37
CA ARG A 167 -38.85 -28.54 30.17
C ARG A 167 -38.82 -27.35 29.21
N LYS A 168 -39.61 -26.30 29.45
CA LYS A 168 -39.54 -25.07 28.66
C LYS A 168 -38.25 -24.35 29.03
N ALA A 169 -37.34 -24.21 28.06
CA ALA A 169 -36.13 -23.42 28.24
C ALA A 169 -36.50 -22.07 28.87
N SER A 170 -35.77 -21.69 29.93
CA SER A 170 -36.00 -20.40 30.60
C SER A 170 -36.06 -19.28 29.55
N PRO A 171 -37.04 -18.35 29.60
CA PRO A 171 -37.14 -17.26 28.63
C PRO A 171 -35.82 -16.49 28.43
N GLY A 172 -35.00 -16.38 29.48
CA GLY A 172 -33.67 -15.78 29.40
C GLY A 172 -32.64 -16.60 28.60
N VAL A 173 -32.74 -17.93 28.59
CA VAL A 173 -31.90 -18.80 27.75
C VAL A 173 -32.30 -18.72 26.28
N VAL A 174 -33.59 -18.56 25.98
CA VAL A 174 -34.06 -18.36 24.60
C VAL A 174 -33.65 -16.97 24.10
N ALA A 175 -33.80 -15.93 24.93
CA ALA A 175 -33.40 -14.57 24.59
C ALA A 175 -31.89 -14.43 24.36
N SER A 176 -31.05 -15.02 25.23
CA SER A 176 -29.59 -14.99 25.06
C SER A 176 -29.12 -15.76 23.81
N ARG A 177 -29.81 -16.84 23.42
CA ARG A 177 -29.53 -17.55 22.15
C ARG A 177 -29.85 -16.69 20.93
N ALA A 178 -31.00 -16.03 20.92
CA ALA A 178 -31.37 -15.13 19.83
C ALA A 178 -30.39 -13.96 19.69
N ILE A 179 -29.97 -13.35 20.81
CA ILE A 179 -28.94 -12.30 20.82
C ILE A 179 -27.62 -12.86 20.27
N GLY A 180 -27.17 -14.02 20.77
CA GLY A 180 -25.94 -14.66 20.28
C GLY A 180 -25.97 -14.95 18.78
N GLU A 181 -27.09 -15.43 18.25
CA GLU A 181 -27.28 -15.69 16.82
C GLU A 181 -27.22 -14.40 15.99
N VAL A 182 -27.82 -13.30 16.47
CA VAL A 182 -27.72 -11.98 15.80
C VAL A 182 -26.27 -11.49 15.77
N PHE A 183 -25.52 -11.64 16.87
CA PHE A 183 -24.10 -11.25 16.89
C PHE A 183 -23.24 -12.14 15.97
N ILE A 184 -23.50 -13.45 15.94
CA ILE A 184 -22.76 -14.38 15.06
C ILE A 184 -23.06 -14.07 13.59
N THR A 185 -24.32 -13.91 13.22
CA THR A 185 -24.71 -13.58 11.84
C THR A 185 -24.16 -12.24 11.40
N THR A 186 -24.20 -11.23 12.28
CA THR A 186 -23.59 -9.91 12.02
C THR A 186 -22.08 -10.04 11.83
N GLY A 187 -21.38 -10.78 12.69
CA GLY A 187 -19.95 -11.02 12.58
C GLY A 187 -19.56 -11.73 11.27
N VAL A 188 -20.30 -12.78 10.89
CA VAL A 188 -20.11 -13.49 9.62
C VAL A 188 -20.34 -12.57 8.43
N LEU A 189 -21.38 -11.73 8.47
CA LEU A 189 -21.68 -10.77 7.42
C LEU A 189 -20.55 -9.74 7.28
N MET A 190 -20.01 -9.22 8.40
CA MET A 190 -18.86 -8.31 8.35
C MET A 190 -17.61 -8.98 7.79
N LEU A 191 -17.31 -10.23 8.16
CA LEU A 191 -16.17 -10.98 7.60
C LEU A 191 -16.33 -11.22 6.09
N LEU A 192 -17.52 -11.59 5.64
CA LEU A 192 -17.83 -11.73 4.22
C LEU A 192 -17.71 -10.40 3.49
N PHE A 193 -18.16 -9.30 4.10
CA PHE A 193 -18.05 -7.97 3.52
C PHE A 193 -16.59 -7.55 3.34
N VAL A 194 -15.73 -7.76 4.35
CA VAL A 194 -14.29 -7.47 4.24
C VAL A 194 -13.64 -8.31 3.15
N THR A 195 -13.97 -9.61 3.07
CA THR A 195 -13.47 -10.51 2.02
C THR A 195 -13.91 -10.04 0.64
N TYR A 196 -15.18 -9.64 0.49
CA TYR A 196 -15.70 -9.06 -0.75
C TYR A 196 -14.97 -7.78 -1.13
N GLN A 197 -14.72 -6.86 -0.19
CA GLN A 197 -13.98 -5.62 -0.47
C GLN A 197 -12.58 -5.93 -1.00
N LEU A 198 -11.86 -6.91 -0.45
CA LEU A 198 -10.52 -7.25 -0.92
C LEU A 198 -10.52 -7.97 -2.27
N TRP A 199 -11.45 -8.90 -2.47
CA TRP A 199 -11.47 -9.72 -3.69
C TRP A 199 -12.16 -9.02 -4.87
N TRP A 200 -13.38 -8.51 -4.67
CA TRP A 200 -14.19 -7.96 -5.76
C TRP A 200 -13.61 -6.66 -6.33
N THR A 201 -13.05 -5.80 -5.48
CA THR A 201 -12.43 -4.54 -5.95
C THR A 201 -11.21 -4.81 -6.82
N ASN A 202 -10.42 -5.85 -6.50
CA ASN A 202 -9.30 -6.29 -7.32
C ASN A 202 -9.77 -6.77 -8.69
N VAL A 203 -10.79 -7.64 -8.73
CA VAL A 203 -11.36 -8.15 -9.99
C VAL A 203 -11.89 -7.01 -10.87
N ARG A 204 -12.65 -6.09 -10.28
CA ARG A 204 -13.19 -4.93 -11.01
C ARG A 204 -12.09 -4.01 -11.53
N ALA A 205 -11.03 -3.81 -10.75
CA ALA A 205 -9.90 -2.97 -11.13
C ALA A 205 -9.06 -3.59 -12.25
N HIS A 206 -8.81 -4.90 -12.23
CA HIS A 206 -8.17 -5.60 -13.36
C HIS A 206 -9.00 -5.44 -14.64
N ALA A 207 -10.32 -5.66 -14.57
CA ALA A 207 -11.18 -5.47 -15.75
C ALA A 207 -11.17 -4.02 -16.29
N ALA A 208 -11.08 -3.02 -15.40
CA ALA A 208 -10.94 -1.62 -15.80
C ALA A 208 -9.57 -1.33 -16.44
N ALA A 209 -8.50 -1.86 -15.85
CA ALA A 209 -7.14 -1.74 -16.36
C ALA A 209 -6.95 -2.43 -17.73
N ASP A 210 -7.47 -3.64 -17.91
CA ASP A 210 -7.38 -4.40 -19.16
C ASP A 210 -8.13 -3.71 -20.29
N LYS A 211 -9.31 -3.15 -19.98
CA LYS A 211 -10.07 -2.34 -20.93
C LYS A 211 -9.30 -1.09 -21.34
N GLU A 212 -8.67 -0.40 -20.40
CA GLU A 212 -7.87 0.80 -20.69
C GLU A 212 -6.63 0.45 -21.51
N THR A 213 -5.88 -0.60 -21.14
CA THR A 213 -4.75 -1.13 -21.92
C THR A 213 -5.14 -1.43 -23.36
N SER A 214 -6.25 -2.15 -23.56
CA SER A 214 -6.74 -2.47 -24.90
C SER A 214 -7.15 -1.22 -25.68
N THR A 215 -7.78 -0.25 -25.00
CA THR A 215 -8.17 1.04 -25.61
C THR A 215 -6.93 1.82 -26.05
N LEU A 216 -5.90 1.91 -25.20
CA LEU A 216 -4.64 2.56 -25.53
C LEU A 216 -3.95 1.92 -26.73
N GLN A 217 -3.85 0.59 -26.76
CA GLN A 217 -3.24 -0.14 -27.87
C GLN A 217 -4.01 0.07 -29.19
N ASN A 218 -5.36 0.08 -29.13
CA ASN A 218 -6.20 0.36 -30.30
C ASN A 218 -6.07 1.82 -30.79
N ASP A 219 -6.02 2.78 -29.87
CA ASP A 219 -5.82 4.19 -30.19
C ASP A 219 -4.46 4.43 -30.84
N TRP A 220 -3.41 3.77 -30.34
CA TRP A 220 -2.08 3.81 -30.94
C TRP A 220 -2.06 3.17 -32.33
N ALA A 221 -2.72 2.02 -32.51
CA ALA A 221 -2.81 1.34 -33.80
C ALA A 221 -3.60 2.14 -34.84
N SER A 222 -4.60 2.92 -34.42
CA SER A 222 -5.39 3.80 -35.29
C SER A 222 -4.75 5.17 -35.56
N GLY A 223 -3.59 5.46 -34.96
CA GLY A 223 -2.88 6.72 -35.14
C GLY A 223 -3.58 7.94 -34.55
N LYS A 224 -4.61 7.74 -33.71
CA LYS A 224 -5.50 8.81 -33.23
C LYS A 224 -4.92 9.70 -32.12
N ARG A 225 -3.70 9.46 -31.65
CA ARG A 225 -3.11 10.22 -30.53
C ARG A 225 -1.82 10.91 -30.92
N ALA A 226 -1.69 12.17 -30.51
CA ALA A 226 -0.45 12.94 -30.60
C ALA A 226 0.31 12.84 -29.26
N PRO A 227 1.65 12.74 -29.29
CA PRO A 227 2.48 12.90 -28.09
C PRO A 227 2.33 14.34 -27.56
N GLY A 228 1.99 14.50 -26.28
CA GLY A 228 1.71 15.80 -25.68
C GLY A 228 1.47 15.74 -24.18
N GLU A 229 0.94 16.83 -23.61
CA GLU A 229 0.47 16.85 -22.22
C GLU A 229 -0.82 16.02 -22.07
N PHE A 230 -0.91 15.26 -20.98
CA PHE A 230 -2.03 14.36 -20.71
C PHE A 230 -2.95 14.97 -19.67
N GLU A 231 -4.26 14.78 -19.84
CA GLU A 231 -5.23 15.24 -18.85
C GLU A 231 -5.16 14.38 -17.57
N PRO A 232 -5.42 14.94 -16.38
CA PRO A 232 -5.44 14.16 -15.14
C PRO A 232 -6.44 13.00 -15.20
N GLY A 233 -5.94 11.77 -15.04
CA GLY A 233 -6.70 10.53 -15.16
C GLY A 233 -6.64 9.86 -16.53
N GLN A 234 -5.97 10.48 -17.51
CA GLN A 234 -5.84 9.95 -18.86
C GLN A 234 -4.70 8.93 -18.93
N GLY A 235 -4.99 7.73 -19.43
CA GLY A 235 -3.98 6.72 -19.77
C GLY A 235 -3.07 7.20 -20.92
N PHE A 236 -1.77 6.94 -20.80
CA PHE A 236 -0.79 7.34 -21.82
C PHE A 236 0.33 6.34 -22.10
N ALA A 237 0.53 5.37 -21.21
CA ALA A 237 1.54 4.33 -21.35
C ALA A 237 1.06 3.04 -20.70
N ILE A 238 1.79 1.95 -20.92
CA ILE A 238 1.58 0.67 -20.24
C ILE A 238 2.89 0.32 -19.52
N LEU A 239 2.79 -0.01 -18.24
CA LEU A 239 3.89 -0.52 -17.43
C LEU A 239 3.88 -2.04 -17.47
N HIS A 240 5.04 -2.62 -17.79
CA HIS A 240 5.29 -4.06 -17.72
C HIS A 240 6.38 -4.33 -16.68
N ILE A 241 6.15 -5.31 -15.81
CA ILE A 241 7.16 -5.85 -14.89
C ILE A 241 7.13 -7.37 -15.04
N PRO A 242 7.90 -7.94 -15.99
CA PRO A 242 7.81 -9.35 -16.38
C PRO A 242 7.93 -10.32 -15.21
N LYS A 243 8.91 -10.10 -14.33
CA LYS A 243 9.15 -10.94 -13.15
C LYS A 243 7.95 -11.04 -12.19
N LEU A 244 7.10 -10.02 -12.19
CA LEU A 244 5.94 -9.94 -11.30
C LEU A 244 4.63 -10.24 -12.03
N ASP A 245 4.68 -10.55 -13.34
CA ASP A 245 3.50 -10.71 -14.21
C ASP A 245 2.55 -9.50 -14.15
N VAL A 246 3.13 -8.29 -14.11
CA VAL A 246 2.36 -7.04 -14.05
C VAL A 246 2.32 -6.42 -15.44
N VAL A 247 1.11 -6.21 -15.94
CA VAL A 247 0.80 -5.37 -17.10
C VAL A 247 -0.30 -4.41 -16.70
N VAL A 248 0.01 -3.12 -16.63
CA VAL A 248 -0.93 -2.12 -16.08
C VAL A 248 -0.82 -0.79 -16.81
N PRO A 249 -1.93 -0.11 -17.14
CA PRO A 249 -1.87 1.21 -17.75
C PRO A 249 -1.33 2.25 -16.78
N ILE A 250 -0.54 3.17 -17.31
CA ILE A 250 -0.08 4.38 -16.63
C ILE A 250 -0.98 5.54 -17.05
N ALA A 251 -1.55 6.22 -16.06
CA ALA A 251 -2.31 7.43 -16.27
C ALA A 251 -1.65 8.65 -15.63
N GLU A 252 -1.97 9.83 -16.15
CA GLU A 252 -1.44 11.09 -15.62
C GLU A 252 -2.11 11.43 -14.28
N GLY A 253 -1.32 11.77 -13.27
CA GLY A 253 -1.79 12.09 -11.93
C GLY A 253 -1.90 10.88 -10.99
N VAL A 254 -1.96 11.15 -9.69
CA VAL A 254 -1.97 10.13 -8.62
C VAL A 254 -3.28 10.13 -7.81
N SER A 255 -4.37 10.61 -8.41
CA SER A 255 -5.69 10.65 -7.77
C SER A 255 -6.25 9.24 -7.54
N ASN A 256 -6.70 8.95 -6.32
CA ASN A 256 -7.37 7.68 -6.00
C ASN A 256 -8.56 7.44 -6.95
N LYS A 257 -9.52 8.37 -6.99
CA LYS A 257 -10.78 8.18 -7.74
C LYS A 257 -10.60 8.13 -9.26
N LYS A 258 -9.65 8.90 -9.80
CA LYS A 258 -9.47 9.01 -11.26
C LYS A 258 -8.49 7.97 -11.80
N VAL A 259 -7.51 7.55 -10.99
CA VAL A 259 -6.36 6.74 -11.42
C VAL A 259 -6.24 5.45 -10.61
N LEU A 260 -5.82 5.55 -9.34
CA LEU A 260 -5.34 4.38 -8.58
C LEU A 260 -6.46 3.36 -8.30
N ASP A 261 -7.65 3.81 -7.91
CA ASP A 261 -8.80 2.93 -7.62
C ASP A 261 -9.40 2.29 -8.89
N LYS A 262 -8.92 2.68 -10.07
CA LYS A 262 -9.29 2.04 -11.35
C LYS A 262 -8.32 0.94 -11.78
N GLY A 263 -7.38 0.57 -10.90
CA GLY A 263 -6.36 -0.43 -11.20
C GLY A 263 -5.23 0.05 -12.08
N MET A 264 -5.07 1.37 -12.22
CA MET A 264 -3.97 1.97 -12.98
C MET A 264 -2.84 2.41 -12.04
N VAL A 265 -1.65 2.62 -12.59
CA VAL A 265 -0.56 3.32 -11.90
C VAL A 265 -0.56 4.79 -12.32
N GLY A 266 -0.25 5.68 -11.37
CA GLY A 266 -0.31 7.12 -11.58
C GLY A 266 1.06 7.75 -11.71
N HIS A 267 1.27 8.57 -12.74
CA HIS A 267 2.45 9.43 -12.85
C HIS A 267 2.30 10.66 -11.94
N TYR A 268 3.35 10.98 -11.18
CA TYR A 268 3.39 12.23 -10.42
C TYR A 268 3.53 13.43 -11.37
N SER A 269 2.41 14.08 -11.70
CA SER A 269 2.34 15.12 -12.73
C SER A 269 1.96 16.51 -12.23
N GLU A 270 1.54 16.63 -10.97
CA GLU A 270 0.91 17.84 -10.44
C GLU A 270 1.83 18.63 -9.50
N GLY A 271 1.82 19.95 -9.66
CA GLY A 271 2.47 20.91 -8.76
C GLY A 271 3.96 20.62 -8.51
N LYS A 272 4.37 20.71 -7.25
CA LYS A 272 5.77 20.49 -6.82
C LYS A 272 6.23 19.04 -6.94
N LEU A 273 5.31 18.11 -7.17
CA LEU A 273 5.60 16.69 -7.32
C LEU A 273 5.74 16.28 -8.79
N LYS A 274 5.57 17.20 -9.76
CA LYS A 274 5.70 16.88 -11.18
C LYS A 274 7.08 16.29 -11.47
N THR A 275 7.09 15.09 -12.06
CA THR A 275 8.30 14.36 -12.42
C THR A 275 8.52 14.30 -13.93
N ALA A 276 9.69 13.82 -14.36
CA ALA A 276 10.07 13.82 -15.77
C ALA A 276 9.39 12.67 -16.52
N MET A 277 8.95 12.91 -17.75
CA MET A 277 8.46 11.86 -18.63
C MET A 277 9.59 10.89 -19.02
N PRO A 278 9.29 9.62 -19.38
CA PRO A 278 10.32 8.65 -19.77
C PRO A 278 11.12 9.09 -21.01
N SER A 279 10.53 9.91 -21.89
CA SER A 279 11.18 10.48 -23.07
C SER A 279 12.18 11.60 -22.76
N ALA A 280 12.18 12.16 -21.54
CA ALA A 280 13.12 13.18 -21.12
C ALA A 280 14.56 12.63 -21.15
N LYS A 281 15.51 13.48 -21.56
CA LYS A 281 16.93 13.11 -21.68
C LYS A 281 17.59 12.85 -20.33
N THR A 282 17.09 13.50 -19.29
CA THR A 282 17.47 13.29 -17.89
C THR A 282 16.24 13.52 -17.01
N GLY A 283 16.27 12.96 -15.80
CA GLY A 283 15.23 13.09 -14.80
C GLY A 283 14.83 11.75 -14.19
N ASN A 284 13.77 11.82 -13.38
CA ASN A 284 13.18 10.68 -12.71
C ASN A 284 11.71 10.59 -13.12
N PHE A 285 11.28 9.45 -13.65
CA PHE A 285 9.89 9.16 -13.95
C PHE A 285 9.27 8.42 -12.77
N ALA A 286 8.43 9.10 -11.99
CA ALA A 286 7.90 8.53 -10.75
C ALA A 286 6.45 8.06 -10.92
N LEU A 287 6.18 6.87 -10.40
CA LEU A 287 4.88 6.22 -10.44
C LEU A 287 4.40 5.84 -9.04
N ALA A 288 3.11 6.01 -8.78
CA ALA A 288 2.42 5.50 -7.61
C ALA A 288 1.47 4.37 -8.00
N GLY A 289 1.36 3.35 -7.14
CA GLY A 289 0.46 2.22 -7.36
C GLY A 289 0.01 1.57 -6.05
N HIS A 290 -1.20 1.01 -6.05
CA HIS A 290 -1.74 0.30 -4.89
C HIS A 290 -0.93 -0.97 -4.58
N ARG A 291 -0.87 -1.32 -3.29
CA ARG A 291 -0.19 -2.52 -2.82
C ARG A 291 -1.09 -3.71 -2.54
N ASN A 292 -2.34 -3.47 -2.15
CA ASN A 292 -3.22 -4.53 -1.62
C ASN A 292 -4.64 -4.49 -2.17
N THR A 293 -5.01 -3.45 -2.93
CA THR A 293 -6.36 -3.25 -3.44
C THR A 293 -6.31 -2.79 -4.89
N HIS A 294 -7.48 -2.80 -5.54
CA HIS A 294 -7.69 -2.35 -6.91
C HIS A 294 -6.61 -2.89 -7.87
N GLY A 295 -6.45 -4.20 -7.91
CA GLY A 295 -5.53 -4.89 -8.82
C GLY A 295 -4.08 -4.92 -8.34
N GLU A 296 -3.77 -4.19 -7.26
CA GLU A 296 -2.54 -4.31 -6.48
C GLU A 296 -1.23 -4.36 -7.32
N PRO A 297 -1.05 -3.48 -8.32
CA PRO A 297 0.05 -3.59 -9.29
C PRO A 297 1.42 -3.55 -8.64
N PHE A 298 1.56 -2.94 -7.45
CA PHE A 298 2.81 -2.83 -6.73
C PHE A 298 2.91 -3.72 -5.49
N ARG A 299 2.06 -4.74 -5.35
CA ARG A 299 2.09 -5.65 -4.18
C ARG A 299 3.47 -6.21 -3.89
N TYR A 300 4.12 -6.70 -4.95
CA TYR A 300 5.34 -7.49 -4.88
C TYR A 300 6.57 -6.78 -5.45
N ILE A 301 6.57 -5.44 -5.58
CA ILE A 301 7.78 -4.72 -6.04
C ILE A 301 8.97 -4.90 -5.08
N ASN A 302 8.72 -5.31 -3.84
CA ASN A 302 9.76 -5.73 -2.89
C ASN A 302 10.46 -7.06 -3.25
N LYS A 303 9.92 -7.83 -4.20
CA LYS A 303 10.54 -9.06 -4.71
C LYS A 303 11.46 -8.80 -5.90
N LEU A 304 11.50 -7.56 -6.39
CA LEU A 304 12.47 -7.15 -7.39
C LEU A 304 13.89 -7.17 -6.80
N THR A 305 14.82 -7.64 -7.61
CA THR A 305 16.25 -7.71 -7.37
C THR A 305 16.98 -6.88 -8.41
N LYS A 306 18.22 -6.49 -8.10
CA LYS A 306 19.05 -5.70 -8.99
C LYS A 306 19.16 -6.38 -10.38
N GLY A 307 18.86 -5.63 -11.43
CA GLY A 307 18.89 -6.11 -12.81
C GLY A 307 17.54 -6.50 -13.39
N ASP A 308 16.51 -6.73 -12.56
CA ASP A 308 15.16 -7.02 -13.04
C ASP A 308 14.60 -5.87 -13.86
N GLU A 309 13.82 -6.19 -14.88
CA GLU A 309 13.36 -5.24 -15.87
C GLU A 309 12.00 -4.64 -15.54
N VAL A 310 11.89 -3.34 -15.79
CA VAL A 310 10.66 -2.55 -15.72
C VAL A 310 10.55 -1.81 -17.05
N VAL A 311 9.54 -2.13 -17.84
CA VAL A 311 9.39 -1.61 -19.21
C VAL A 311 8.19 -0.67 -19.26
N VAL A 312 8.41 0.54 -19.78
CA VAL A 312 7.34 1.50 -20.07
C VAL A 312 7.11 1.51 -21.57
N GLU A 313 5.94 1.06 -21.99
CA GLU A 313 5.47 1.07 -23.38
C GLU A 313 4.63 2.32 -23.64
N THR A 314 5.02 3.12 -24.62
CA THR A 314 4.26 4.26 -25.13
C THR A 314 3.79 3.97 -26.56
N GLN A 315 3.08 4.94 -27.16
CA GLN A 315 2.67 4.89 -28.55
C GLN A 315 3.83 4.67 -29.52
N ASP A 316 4.97 5.29 -29.25
CA ASP A 316 6.11 5.39 -30.16
C ASP A 316 7.33 4.57 -29.72
N LYS A 317 7.46 4.23 -28.42
CA LYS A 317 8.70 3.68 -27.85
C LYS A 317 8.44 2.69 -26.71
N TYR A 318 9.47 1.88 -26.45
CA TYR A 318 9.68 1.14 -25.22
C TYR A 318 10.86 1.75 -24.47
N PHE A 319 10.69 1.98 -23.17
CA PHE A 319 11.74 2.43 -22.28
C PHE A 319 12.02 1.32 -21.27
N VAL A 320 13.19 0.71 -21.34
CA VAL A 320 13.58 -0.41 -20.47
C VAL A 320 14.44 0.13 -19.34
N TYR A 321 14.00 -0.10 -18.11
CA TYR A 321 14.73 0.21 -16.89
C TYR A 321 15.15 -1.07 -16.18
N LYS A 322 16.31 -1.06 -15.53
CA LYS A 322 16.74 -2.13 -14.62
C LYS A 322 16.66 -1.66 -13.18
N MET A 323 16.04 -2.46 -12.33
CA MET A 323 16.00 -2.24 -10.89
C MET A 323 17.43 -2.11 -10.36
N THR A 324 17.68 -1.06 -9.58
CA THR A 324 19.02 -0.75 -9.04
C THR A 324 19.08 -0.86 -7.53
N SER A 325 18.10 -0.27 -6.83
CA SER A 325 18.08 -0.17 -5.37
C SER A 325 16.65 0.00 -4.86
N MET A 326 16.46 -0.17 -3.55
CA MET A 326 15.17 0.00 -2.89
C MET A 326 15.33 0.60 -1.49
N LEU A 327 14.30 1.32 -1.05
CA LEU A 327 14.13 1.78 0.33
C LEU A 327 12.87 1.12 0.90
N PRO A 328 13.02 0.06 1.72
CA PRO A 328 11.89 -0.76 2.16
C PRO A 328 10.82 -0.02 2.96
N VAL A 329 11.24 1.00 3.72
CA VAL A 329 10.37 1.79 4.60
C VAL A 329 10.84 3.24 4.61
N THR A 330 9.93 4.17 4.32
CA THR A 330 10.13 5.61 4.47
C THR A 330 8.84 6.31 4.87
N SER A 331 8.95 7.54 5.40
CA SER A 331 7.78 8.36 5.73
C SER A 331 6.96 8.68 4.48
N PRO A 332 5.60 8.70 4.53
CA PRO A 332 4.77 9.19 3.44
C PRO A 332 5.08 10.63 3.01
N SER A 333 5.67 11.44 3.91
CA SER A 333 6.08 12.82 3.64
C SER A 333 7.45 12.94 2.97
N ASN A 334 8.19 11.85 2.77
CA ASN A 334 9.49 11.90 2.10
C ASN A 334 9.30 12.00 0.58
N THR A 335 9.03 13.20 0.10
CA THR A 335 8.86 13.50 -1.33
C THR A 335 10.18 13.60 -2.09
N SER A 336 11.32 13.64 -1.39
CA SER A 336 12.64 13.73 -2.04
C SER A 336 12.97 12.49 -2.89
N VAL A 337 12.36 11.35 -2.58
CA VAL A 337 12.56 10.06 -3.27
C VAL A 337 12.13 10.04 -4.74
N ILE A 338 11.30 11.01 -5.15
CA ILE A 338 10.88 11.21 -6.55
C ILE A 338 11.60 12.37 -7.23
N GLY A 339 12.60 12.98 -6.57
CA GLY A 339 13.39 14.06 -7.13
C GLY A 339 14.20 13.63 -8.37
N PRO A 340 14.71 14.58 -9.18
CA PRO A 340 15.43 14.27 -10.43
C PRO A 340 16.65 13.37 -10.24
N VAL A 341 17.36 13.52 -9.12
CA VAL A 341 18.38 12.58 -8.62
C VAL A 341 17.94 12.18 -7.21
N PRO A 342 17.22 11.07 -7.06
CA PRO A 342 16.55 10.76 -5.80
C PRO A 342 17.58 10.40 -4.71
N PRO A 343 17.57 11.06 -3.54
CA PRO A 343 18.44 10.70 -2.42
C PRO A 343 18.22 9.25 -1.98
N GLN A 344 19.23 8.62 -1.37
CA GLN A 344 19.21 7.23 -0.87
C GLN A 344 19.10 6.14 -1.96
N SER A 345 18.85 6.50 -3.21
CA SER A 345 18.85 5.57 -4.35
C SER A 345 20.24 5.02 -4.70
N GLY A 346 21.30 5.71 -4.27
CA GLY A 346 22.68 5.46 -4.69
C GLY A 346 23.06 6.12 -6.03
N PHE A 347 22.15 6.85 -6.67
CA PHE A 347 22.48 7.68 -7.83
C PHE A 347 23.20 8.96 -7.39
N THR A 348 24.32 9.27 -8.04
CA THR A 348 25.21 10.39 -7.65
C THR A 348 25.13 11.59 -8.59
N GLY A 349 24.38 11.50 -9.69
CA GLY A 349 24.27 12.58 -10.66
C GLY A 349 23.08 12.43 -11.60
N PRO A 350 22.93 13.35 -12.58
CA PRO A 350 21.85 13.30 -13.56
C PRO A 350 21.86 11.99 -14.35
N GLY A 351 20.68 11.45 -14.59
CA GLY A 351 20.49 10.22 -15.35
C GLY A 351 19.03 10.07 -15.75
N ARG A 352 18.64 8.89 -16.22
CA ARG A 352 17.25 8.56 -16.57
C ARG A 352 16.76 7.47 -15.64
N TYR A 353 15.96 7.87 -14.66
CA TYR A 353 15.54 7.03 -13.56
C TYR A 353 14.04 6.75 -13.63
N ILE A 354 13.63 5.65 -13.00
CA ILE A 354 12.23 5.36 -12.67
C ILE A 354 12.12 5.15 -11.17
N THR A 355 11.04 5.65 -10.57
CA THR A 355 10.73 5.43 -9.15
C THR A 355 9.34 4.83 -9.03
N LEU A 356 9.22 3.69 -8.35
CA LEU A 356 7.95 3.05 -8.03
C LEU A 356 7.66 3.27 -6.53
N THR A 357 6.51 3.85 -6.22
CA THR A 357 6.10 4.14 -4.84
C THR A 357 4.82 3.39 -4.48
N THR A 358 4.80 2.79 -3.29
CA THR A 358 3.60 2.11 -2.78
C THR A 358 3.54 2.13 -1.25
N CYS A 359 2.40 1.76 -0.67
CA CYS A 359 2.21 1.69 0.78
C CYS A 359 2.99 0.53 1.41
N THR A 360 3.40 0.65 2.67
CA THR A 360 4.01 -0.47 3.42
C THR A 360 3.81 -0.29 4.92
N PRO A 361 3.78 -1.35 5.75
CA PRO A 361 3.57 -2.78 5.42
C PRO A 361 2.28 -3.07 4.62
N GLU A 362 2.05 -4.34 4.27
CA GLU A 362 0.80 -4.74 3.60
C GLU A 362 -0.43 -4.43 4.46
N PHE A 363 -1.54 -4.10 3.82
CA PHE A 363 -2.84 -3.74 4.43
C PHE A 363 -2.83 -2.49 5.31
N THR A 364 -1.78 -1.67 5.23
CA THR A 364 -1.67 -0.38 5.91
C THR A 364 -1.12 0.70 4.97
N SER A 365 -1.28 1.96 5.34
CA SER A 365 -0.76 3.14 4.64
C SER A 365 0.27 3.91 5.47
N LYS A 366 0.77 3.30 6.56
CA LYS A 366 1.66 3.93 7.56
C LYS A 366 2.96 4.47 6.95
N TYR A 367 3.59 3.69 6.08
CA TYR A 367 4.86 4.05 5.43
C TYR A 367 4.79 3.86 3.92
N ARG A 368 5.89 4.15 3.24
CA ARG A 368 6.08 3.88 1.81
C ARG A 368 7.26 2.96 1.57
N LEU A 369 7.10 2.08 0.58
CA LEU A 369 8.15 1.30 -0.06
C LEU A 369 8.51 1.99 -1.37
N ILE A 370 9.81 2.19 -1.61
CA ILE A 370 10.33 2.83 -2.81
C ILE A 370 11.27 1.87 -3.54
N VAL A 371 11.10 1.74 -4.85
CA VAL A 371 12.01 1.00 -5.74
C VAL A 371 12.51 1.94 -6.81
N TRP A 372 13.82 1.94 -7.06
CA TRP A 372 14.44 2.73 -8.12
C TRP A 372 15.02 1.85 -9.21
N GLY A 373 14.88 2.31 -10.45
CA GLY A 373 15.53 1.71 -11.62
C GLY A 373 16.24 2.76 -12.47
N LYS A 374 17.19 2.31 -13.28
CA LYS A 374 17.92 3.14 -14.25
C LYS A 374 17.66 2.64 -15.65
N MET A 375 17.41 3.56 -16.58
CA MET A 375 17.15 3.20 -17.98
C MET A 375 18.39 2.58 -18.62
N VAL A 376 18.18 1.52 -19.38
CA VAL A 376 19.21 0.79 -20.14
C VAL A 376 18.93 0.77 -21.65
N GLU A 377 17.67 0.91 -22.07
CA GLU A 377 17.29 0.94 -23.49
C GLU A 377 16.16 1.95 -23.73
N GLU A 378 16.26 2.69 -24.83
CA GLU A 378 15.14 3.41 -25.44
C GLU A 378 14.98 2.87 -26.86
N ARG A 379 13.86 2.18 -27.11
CA ARG A 379 13.63 1.43 -28.34
C ARG A 379 12.39 1.96 -29.07
N PRO A 380 12.50 2.42 -30.32
CA PRO A 380 11.32 2.73 -31.13
C PRO A 380 10.41 1.51 -31.29
N ARG A 381 9.09 1.69 -31.20
CA ARG A 381 8.09 0.62 -31.35
C ARG A 381 8.18 -0.07 -32.71
N SER A 382 8.63 0.64 -33.74
CA SER A 382 8.89 0.09 -35.07
C SER A 382 9.98 -0.99 -35.11
N LYS A 383 10.81 -1.10 -34.06
CA LYS A 383 11.81 -2.18 -33.91
C LYS A 383 11.26 -3.42 -33.18
N GLY A 384 9.96 -3.46 -32.90
CA GLY A 384 9.33 -4.54 -32.13
C GLY A 384 9.57 -4.44 -30.63
N LYS A 385 8.99 -5.39 -29.88
CA LYS A 385 9.13 -5.49 -28.42
C LYS A 385 10.61 -5.69 -28.02
N PRO A 386 11.06 -5.13 -26.88
CA PRO A 386 12.39 -5.42 -26.34
C PRO A 386 12.47 -6.87 -25.83
N ASP A 387 13.69 -7.38 -25.69
CA ASP A 387 13.98 -8.75 -25.22
C ASP A 387 13.27 -9.05 -23.87
N ALA A 388 13.19 -8.03 -23.01
CA ALA A 388 12.47 -8.02 -21.74
C ALA A 388 11.00 -8.50 -21.80
N LEU A 389 10.34 -8.42 -22.96
CA LEU A 389 8.92 -8.73 -23.13
C LEU A 389 8.64 -9.93 -24.05
N VAL A 390 9.67 -10.69 -24.42
CA VAL A 390 9.54 -11.86 -25.32
C VAL A 390 10.03 -13.17 -24.71
N GLU A 391 10.52 -13.14 -23.47
CA GLU A 391 10.94 -14.33 -22.72
C GLU A 391 9.79 -15.09 -22.05
#